data_AF-A0A060CJ88-F1
#
_entry.id   AF-A0A060CJ88-F1
#
_cell.length_a   1.000
_cell.length_b   1.000
_cell.length_c   1.000
_cell.angle_alpha   90.00
_cell.angle_beta   90.00
_cell.angle_gamma   90.00
#
_symmetry.space_group_name_H-M   'P 1'
#
loop_
_entity.id
_entity.type
_entity.pdbx_description
1 polymer ?
#
loop_
_entity_poly.entity_id
_entity_poly.type
_entity_poly.pdbx_seq_one_letter_code
_entity_poly.pdbx_strand_id
1 'polypeptide(L)'
;MLKLDHHQPEFTLTWAQYSSRVLSQTRITNGRQKYGSTRNLLAAVTSRYGVSADVMLGIWGLETNFGTNQGDFNVIDALTTLAWDRQSHYFGNEVIKAMTIAARGDAPVS
;
A
#
# COMPACT_ATOMS: atom_id res chain seq x y z
N MET A 1 7.53 2.37 13.31
CA MET A 1 6.83 3.41 12.53
C MET A 1 7.66 4.67 12.30
N LEU A 2 7.97 5.49 13.31
CA LEU A 2 8.66 6.80 13.12
C LEU A 2 9.97 6.73 12.33
N LYS A 3 10.83 5.75 12.60
CA LYS A 3 12.07 5.55 11.83
C LYS A 3 11.81 5.29 10.34
N LEU A 4 10.72 4.59 9.99
CA LEU A 4 10.36 4.32 8.59
C LEU A 4 9.76 5.56 7.92
N ASP A 5 8.93 6.32 8.64
CA ASP A 5 8.33 7.58 8.16
C ASP A 5 9.41 8.57 7.72
N HIS A 6 10.46 8.73 8.53
CA HIS A 6 11.56 9.65 8.21
C HIS A 6 12.53 9.16 7.11
N HIS A 7 12.47 7.89 6.71
CA HIS A 7 13.46 7.29 5.79
C HIS A 7 12.82 6.71 4.51
N GLN A 8 11.75 7.34 4.04
CA GLN A 8 11.09 6.95 2.80
C GLN A 8 12.03 7.12 1.57
N PRO A 9 12.32 6.04 0.82
CA PRO A 9 13.31 6.05 -0.25
C PRO A 9 12.92 6.93 -1.45
N GLU A 10 11.63 7.13 -1.69
CA GLU A 10 11.10 8.00 -2.75
C GLU A 10 11.51 9.47 -2.59
N PHE A 11 11.82 9.93 -1.37
CA PHE A 11 12.23 11.31 -1.10
C PHE A 11 13.75 11.50 -1.00
N THR A 12 14.52 10.42 -0.96
CA THR A 12 15.96 10.46 -0.67
C THR A 12 16.83 9.88 -1.79
N LEU A 13 16.26 9.07 -2.69
CA LEU A 13 16.98 8.45 -3.80
C LEU A 13 16.82 9.23 -5.10
N THR A 14 17.83 9.18 -5.96
CA THR A 14 17.68 9.58 -7.35
C THR A 14 16.72 8.64 -8.09
N TRP A 15 16.14 9.08 -9.20
CA TRP A 15 15.26 8.24 -10.02
C TRP A 15 15.92 6.92 -10.43
N ALA A 16 17.19 6.93 -10.85
CA ALA A 16 17.90 5.71 -11.25
C ALA A 16 18.04 4.71 -10.08
N GLN A 17 18.30 5.20 -8.88
CA GLN A 17 18.39 4.37 -7.68
C GLN A 17 17.02 3.86 -7.23
N TYR A 18 15.99 4.70 -7.30
CA TYR A 18 14.64 4.31 -6.93
C TYR A 18 14.08 3.26 -7.90
N SER A 19 14.12 3.55 -9.21
CA SER A 19 13.62 2.66 -10.27
C SER A 19 14.30 1.30 -10.27
N SER A 20 15.61 1.22 -10.06
CA SER A 20 16.32 -0.08 -9.95
C SER A 20 15.88 -0.91 -8.75
N ARG A 21 15.47 -0.27 -7.63
CA ARG A 21 14.89 -0.97 -6.48
C ARG A 21 13.46 -1.43 -6.73
N VAL A 22 12.64 -0.59 -7.35
CA VAL A 22 11.20 -0.88 -7.49
C VAL A 22 10.83 -1.67 -8.75
N LEU A 23 11.66 -1.65 -9.80
CA LEU A 23 11.43 -2.38 -11.05
C LEU A 23 12.29 -3.65 -11.14
N SER A 24 12.35 -4.43 -10.05
CA SER A 24 13.12 -5.67 -10.03
C SER A 24 12.52 -6.73 -10.97
N GLN A 25 13.38 -7.55 -11.58
CA GLN A 25 12.94 -8.63 -12.47
C GLN A 25 12.00 -9.61 -11.77
N THR A 26 12.22 -9.88 -10.48
CA THR A 26 11.33 -10.71 -9.64
C THR A 26 9.93 -10.12 -9.57
N ARG A 27 9.79 -8.81 -9.33
CA ARG A 27 8.47 -8.16 -9.27
C ARG A 27 7.76 -8.20 -10.62
N ILE A 28 8.50 -8.00 -11.73
CA ILE A 28 7.94 -8.11 -13.08
C ILE A 28 7.41 -9.53 -13.35
N THR A 29 8.18 -10.56 -13.00
CA THR A 29 7.77 -11.96 -13.15
C THR A 29 6.53 -12.27 -12.32
N ASN A 30 6.51 -11.87 -11.04
CA ASN A 30 5.36 -12.05 -10.16
C ASN A 30 4.12 -11.30 -10.68
N GLY A 31 4.29 -10.10 -11.21
CA GLY A 31 3.21 -9.31 -11.81
C GLY A 31 2.57 -10.01 -13.00
N ARG A 32 3.36 -10.62 -13.88
CA ARG A 32 2.84 -11.42 -15.01
C ARG A 32 2.05 -12.63 -14.53
N GLN A 33 2.52 -13.31 -13.49
CA GLN A 33 1.81 -14.44 -12.90
C GLN A 33 0.48 -14.00 -12.28
N LYS A 34 0.49 -12.89 -11.51
CA LYS A 34 -0.71 -12.33 -10.88
C LYS A 34 -1.70 -11.81 -11.90
N TYR A 35 -1.25 -11.19 -12.99
CA TYR A 35 -2.12 -10.83 -14.11
C TYR A 35 -2.84 -12.08 -14.65
N GLY A 36 -2.09 -13.16 -14.91
CA GLY A 36 -2.66 -14.41 -15.40
C GLY A 36 -3.73 -14.99 -14.46
N SER A 37 -3.47 -15.03 -13.16
CA SER A 37 -4.42 -15.59 -12.18
C SER A 37 -5.60 -14.69 -11.84
N THR A 38 -5.49 -13.37 -12.05
CA THR A 38 -6.55 -12.38 -11.72
C THR A 38 -7.19 -11.74 -12.95
N ARG A 39 -6.90 -12.24 -14.16
CA ARG A 39 -7.33 -11.62 -15.42
C ARG A 39 -8.83 -11.30 -15.49
N ASN A 40 -9.68 -12.22 -15.07
CA ASN A 40 -11.14 -12.04 -15.12
C ASN A 40 -11.60 -10.95 -14.14
N LEU A 41 -11.02 -10.91 -12.94
CA LEU A 41 -11.29 -9.87 -11.96
C LEU A 41 -10.84 -8.51 -12.48
N LEU A 42 -9.61 -8.41 -13.00
CA LEU A 42 -9.07 -7.18 -13.56
C LEU A 42 -9.92 -6.68 -14.74
N ALA A 43 -10.41 -7.57 -15.61
CA ALA A 43 -11.30 -7.21 -16.70
C ALA A 43 -12.65 -6.66 -16.18
N ALA A 44 -13.25 -7.29 -15.18
CA ALA A 44 -14.49 -6.82 -14.56
C ALA A 44 -14.32 -5.44 -13.89
N VAL A 45 -13.23 -5.25 -13.14
CA VAL A 45 -12.90 -3.98 -12.48
C VAL A 45 -12.60 -2.90 -13.53
N THR A 46 -11.84 -3.22 -14.58
CA THR A 46 -11.56 -2.31 -15.70
C THR A 46 -12.87 -1.87 -16.37
N SER A 47 -13.77 -2.81 -16.67
CA SER A 47 -15.06 -2.49 -17.29
C SER A 47 -15.95 -1.63 -16.40
N ARG A 48 -15.87 -1.80 -15.08
CA ARG A 48 -16.71 -1.07 -14.12
C ARG A 48 -16.20 0.33 -13.81
N TYR A 49 -14.88 0.48 -13.68
CA TYR A 49 -14.25 1.70 -13.17
C TYR A 49 -13.41 2.45 -14.20
N GLY A 50 -13.16 1.88 -15.38
CA GLY A 50 -12.38 2.49 -16.45
C GLY A 50 -10.87 2.56 -16.20
N VAL A 51 -10.37 1.94 -15.12
CA VAL A 51 -8.94 1.91 -14.77
C VAL A 51 -8.29 0.69 -15.42
N SER A 52 -7.17 0.91 -16.12
CA SER A 52 -6.47 -0.19 -16.81
C SER A 52 -5.87 -1.20 -15.85
N ALA A 53 -5.83 -2.47 -16.28
CA ALA A 53 -5.25 -3.57 -15.51
C ALA A 53 -3.77 -3.34 -15.16
N ASP A 54 -2.99 -2.74 -16.06
CA ASP A 54 -1.57 -2.50 -15.86
C ASP A 54 -1.30 -1.50 -14.74
N VAL A 55 -2.12 -0.44 -14.63
CA VAL A 55 -2.04 0.54 -13.54
C VAL A 55 -2.36 -0.11 -12.20
N MET A 56 -3.44 -0.90 -12.15
CA MET A 56 -3.83 -1.62 -10.91
C MET A 56 -2.75 -2.59 -10.45
N LEU A 57 -2.15 -3.34 -11.38
CA LEU A 57 -1.05 -4.25 -11.07
C LEU A 57 0.23 -3.53 -10.67
N GLY A 58 0.54 -2.39 -11.30
CA GLY A 58 1.66 -1.54 -10.93
C GLY A 58 1.57 -1.10 -9.48
N ILE A 59 0.41 -0.54 -9.09
CA ILE A 59 0.16 -0.12 -7.71
C ILE A 59 0.24 -1.32 -6.77
N TRP A 60 -0.48 -2.42 -7.05
CA TRP A 60 -0.49 -3.59 -6.16
C TRP A 60 0.91 -4.21 -5.94
N GLY A 61 1.72 -4.25 -7.00
CA GLY A 61 3.09 -4.73 -6.96
C GLY A 61 4.05 -3.80 -6.20
N LEU A 62 3.88 -2.48 -6.35
CA LEU A 62 4.69 -1.48 -5.64
C LEU A 62 4.35 -1.43 -4.14
N GLU A 63 3.06 -1.43 -3.81
CA GLU A 63 2.58 -1.23 -2.43
C GLU A 63 2.84 -2.45 -1.54
N THR A 64 2.57 -3.67 -2.04
CA THR A 64 2.56 -4.86 -1.19
C THR A 64 3.27 -6.07 -1.79
N ASN A 65 3.94 -5.90 -2.94
CA ASN A 65 4.47 -7.01 -3.72
C ASN A 65 3.41 -8.09 -3.98
N PHE A 66 2.22 -7.66 -4.41
CA PHE A 66 1.07 -8.53 -4.67
C PHE A 66 0.55 -9.28 -3.42
N GLY A 67 0.60 -8.61 -2.27
CA GLY A 67 0.09 -9.10 -0.99
C GLY A 67 1.09 -9.91 -0.16
N THR A 68 2.35 -10.09 -0.60
CA THR A 68 3.34 -10.81 0.24
C THR A 68 3.86 -9.95 1.38
N ASN A 69 3.85 -8.62 1.22
CA ASN A 69 4.38 -7.68 2.20
C ASN A 69 3.28 -6.65 2.52
N GLN A 70 2.51 -6.87 3.58
CA GLN A 70 1.43 -5.95 4.00
C GLN A 70 1.82 -5.03 5.17
N GLY A 71 3.05 -5.17 5.66
CA GLY A 71 3.53 -4.50 6.87
C GLY A 71 3.16 -5.27 8.13
N ASP A 72 3.99 -5.11 9.16
CA ASP A 72 3.86 -5.83 10.45
C ASP A 72 3.38 -4.91 11.59
N PHE A 73 2.84 -3.73 11.24
CA PHE A 73 2.42 -2.74 12.23
C PHE A 73 0.90 -2.75 12.40
N ASN A 74 0.46 -2.69 13.65
CA ASN A 74 -0.92 -2.36 13.96
C ASN A 74 -1.25 -0.97 13.42
N VAL A 75 -2.30 -0.88 12.60
CA VAL A 75 -2.68 0.36 11.90
C VAL A 75 -3.05 1.47 12.89
N ILE A 76 -3.78 1.14 13.95
CA ILE A 76 -4.22 2.12 14.96
C ILE A 76 -3.01 2.64 15.75
N ASP A 77 -2.10 1.76 16.16
CA ASP A 77 -0.88 2.15 16.88
C ASP A 77 0.02 3.03 16.01
N ALA A 78 0.21 2.66 14.74
CA ALA A 78 1.01 3.42 13.80
C ALA A 78 0.45 4.83 13.59
N LEU A 79 -0.86 4.95 13.35
CA LEU A 79 -1.54 6.23 13.15
C LEU A 79 -1.55 7.08 14.43
N THR A 80 -1.77 6.47 15.60
CA THR A 80 -1.75 7.16 16.89
C THR A 80 -0.37 7.73 17.20
N THR A 81 0.68 6.93 16.93
CA THR A 81 2.07 7.36 17.08
C THR A 81 2.36 8.57 16.19
N LEU A 82 1.94 8.54 14.92
CA LEU A 82 2.13 9.65 13.98
C LEU A 82 1.31 10.89 14.35
N ALA A 83 0.08 10.72 14.85
CA ALA A 83 -0.76 11.83 15.30
C ALA A 83 -0.11 12.57 16.47
N TRP A 84 0.43 11.83 17.44
CA TRP A 84 1.13 12.38 18.59
C TRP A 84 2.45 13.05 18.20
N ASP A 85 3.33 12.32 17.51
CA ASP A 85 4.69 12.80 17.20
C ASP A 85 4.68 14.03 16.29
N ARG A 86 3.84 14.00 15.25
CA ARG A 86 3.72 15.11 14.28
C ARG A 86 2.73 16.19 14.70
N GLN A 87 2.07 16.04 15.85
CA GLN A 87 0.98 16.91 16.32
C GLN A 87 -0.05 17.20 15.20
N SER A 88 -0.46 16.13 14.50
CA SER A 88 -1.17 16.24 13.23
C SER A 88 -2.64 15.84 13.35
N HIS A 89 -3.53 16.79 13.09
CA HIS A 89 -4.97 16.55 13.00
C HIS A 89 -5.33 15.56 11.89
N TYR A 90 -4.56 15.52 10.80
CA TYR A 90 -4.78 14.55 9.73
C TYR A 90 -4.66 13.12 10.24
N PHE A 91 -3.55 12.78 10.90
CA PHE A 91 -3.36 11.44 11.46
C PHE A 91 -4.35 11.14 12.58
N GLY A 92 -4.71 12.13 13.39
CA GLY A 92 -5.80 11.99 14.38
C GLY A 92 -7.12 11.58 13.74
N ASN A 93 -7.49 12.19 12.60
CA ASN A 93 -8.69 11.81 11.86
C ASN A 93 -8.59 10.40 11.24
N GLU A 94 -7.41 10.00 10.77
CA GLU A 94 -7.19 8.64 10.26
C GLU A 94 -7.30 7.58 11.38
N VAL A 95 -6.88 7.88 12.61
CA VAL A 95 -7.13 6.99 13.78
C VAL A 95 -8.63 6.74 13.94
N ILE A 96 -9.45 7.80 13.93
CA ILE A 96 -10.91 7.67 14.08
C ILE A 96 -11.52 6.86 12.94
N LYS A 97 -11.07 7.07 11.70
CA LYS A 97 -11.52 6.27 10.54
C LYS A 97 -11.16 4.80 10.70
N ALA A 98 -9.93 4.49 11.09
CA ALA A 98 -9.47 3.11 11.30
C ALA A 98 -10.29 2.41 12.40
N MET A 99 -10.51 3.09 13.53
CA MET A 99 -11.36 2.57 14.61
C MET A 99 -12.81 2.37 14.16
N THR A 100 -13.35 3.26 13.31
CA THR A 100 -14.71 3.13 12.77
C THR A 100 -14.83 1.91 11.87
N ILE A 101 -13.86 1.67 10.98
CA ILE A 101 -13.80 0.48 10.12
C ILE A 101 -13.78 -0.79 10.98
N ALA A 102 -12.95 -0.80 12.02
CA ALA A 102 -12.85 -1.94 12.93
C ALA A 102 -14.14 -2.18 13.73
N ALA A 103 -14.79 -1.10 14.21
CA ALA A 103 -16.06 -1.19 14.93
C ALA A 103 -17.22 -1.71 14.06
N ARG A 104 -17.18 -1.49 12.74
CA ARG A 104 -18.14 -2.10 11.79
C ARG A 104 -17.87 -3.57 11.49
N GLY A 105 -16.71 -4.10 11.88
CA GLY A 105 -16.28 -5.47 11.59
C GLY A 105 -15.70 -5.65 10.19
N ASP A 106 -15.36 -4.57 9.48
CA ASP A 106 -14.80 -4.62 8.12
C ASP A 106 -13.33 -5.09 8.12
N ALA A 107 -12.61 -4.90 9.23
CA ALA A 107 -11.22 -5.29 9.43
C ALA A 107 -10.93 -5.55 10.92
N PRO A 108 -9.95 -6.39 11.27
CA PRO A 108 -9.54 -6.61 12.66
C PRO A 108 -8.88 -5.35 13.25
N VAL A 109 -8.90 -5.25 14.59
CA VAL A 109 -8.29 -4.15 15.37
C VAL A 109 -6.75 -4.27 15.46
N SER A 110 -6.19 -5.35 14.90
CA SER A 110 -4.79 -5.77 15.02
C SER A 110 -3.89 -5.21 13.92
#